data_AF-A0A8J5K4Q7-F1
#
_entry.id   AF-A0A8J5K4Q7-F1
#
_cell.length_a   1.000
_cell.length_b   1.000
_cell.length_c   1.000
_cell.angle_alpha   90.00
_cell.angle_beta   90.00
_cell.angle_gamma   90.00
#
_symmetry.space_group_name_H-M   'P 1'
#
loop_
_entity.id
_entity.type
_entity.pdbx_description
1 polymer ?
#
loop_
_entity_poly.entity_id
_entity_poly.type
_entity_poly.pdbx_seq_one_letter_code
_entity_poly.pdbx_strand_id
1 'polypeptide(L)'
;MGTMTVEDIYKNRALFNSRVFEVASKDLYALGIHGYLKALGMAQTAQVKRDARIGEAEAKKDSEIQKSLAAETLLAAQYINKTLVAKAKRDFELQKAAYDQEVKSREAEANLAYELQSCKTKQKIQEEKMEIKIVEKKAKILVEQQEILRQEKHLDVTEKQPAEAAKYKLGFFAKADAEAAKMIFKAEAWKEFGDAAILSMYLNTLPKMLNGVSTSLSNTKSIKMVSSGDSPVGAQKLTQEVINITCCVPDMVKNMTGVDILKTLSVA
;
A
#
# COMPACT_ATOMS: atom_id res chain seq x y z
N MET A 1 -22.15 -56.96 141.53
CA MET A 1 -21.19 -56.18 142.35
C MET A 1 -20.59 -56.97 143.53
N GLY A 2 -20.85 -58.28 143.67
CA GLY A 2 -20.43 -59.05 144.86
C GLY A 2 -19.14 -59.88 144.74
N THR A 3 -18.35 -59.73 143.68
CA THR A 3 -17.20 -60.63 143.40
C THR A 3 -15.82 -59.96 143.43
N MET A 4 -15.72 -58.70 143.89
CA MET A 4 -14.44 -57.99 144.03
C MET A 4 -14.30 -57.40 145.43
N THR A 5 -13.07 -57.38 145.96
CA THR A 5 -12.77 -56.73 147.23
C THR A 5 -12.68 -55.22 147.07
N VAL A 6 -12.89 -54.46 148.15
CA VAL A 6 -12.85 -52.98 148.14
C VAL A 6 -11.48 -52.45 147.67
N GLU A 7 -10.41 -53.22 147.91
CA GLU A 7 -9.06 -52.89 147.45
C GLU A 7 -8.87 -53.05 145.93
N ASP A 8 -9.51 -54.04 145.31
CA ASP A 8 -9.44 -54.26 143.86
C ASP A 8 -10.16 -53.14 143.08
N ILE A 9 -11.23 -52.61 143.66
CA ILE A 9 -11.99 -51.48 143.10
C ILE A 9 -11.15 -50.20 143.14
N TYR A 10 -10.38 -49.99 144.21
CA TYR A 10 -9.52 -48.82 144.36
C TYR A 10 -8.28 -48.90 143.48
N LYS A 11 -7.63 -50.07 143.39
CA LYS A 11 -6.40 -50.28 142.61
C LYS A 11 -6.65 -50.33 141.10
N ASN A 12 -7.80 -50.86 140.66
CA ASN A 12 -8.09 -51.07 139.23
C ASN A 12 -9.40 -50.39 138.78
N ARG A 13 -9.43 -49.05 138.84
CA ARG A 13 -10.59 -48.24 138.41
C ARG A 13 -11.03 -48.51 136.97
N ALA A 14 -10.09 -48.82 136.06
CA ALA A 14 -10.40 -49.15 134.67
C ALA A 14 -11.19 -50.46 134.52
N LEU A 15 -10.82 -51.51 135.27
CA LEU A 15 -11.49 -52.81 135.27
C LEU A 15 -12.87 -52.75 135.94
N PHE A 16 -13.01 -51.91 136.98
CA PHE A 16 -14.31 -51.63 137.58
C PHE A 16 -15.23 -50.91 136.59
N ASN A 17 -14.76 -49.84 135.96
CA ASN A 17 -15.54 -49.10 134.97
C ASN A 17 -15.97 -49.98 133.81
N SER A 18 -15.09 -50.86 133.29
CA SER A 18 -15.44 -51.77 132.19
C SER A 18 -16.52 -52.77 132.58
N ARG A 19 -16.45 -53.37 133.80
CA ARG A 19 -17.46 -54.33 134.28
C ARG A 19 -18.79 -53.68 134.64
N VAL A 20 -18.76 -52.50 135.26
CA VAL A 20 -19.99 -51.71 135.52
C VAL A 20 -20.65 -51.34 134.19
N PHE A 21 -19.86 -50.89 133.21
CA PHE A 21 -20.33 -50.60 131.87
C PHE A 21 -20.88 -51.84 131.17
N GLU A 22 -20.24 -53.00 131.32
CA GLU A 22 -20.69 -54.27 130.75
C GLU A 22 -22.03 -54.74 131.33
N VAL A 23 -22.20 -54.70 132.66
CA VAL A 23 -23.48 -55.04 133.30
C VAL A 23 -24.57 -54.02 132.95
N ALA A 24 -24.27 -52.73 133.00
CA ALA A 24 -25.23 -51.68 132.66
C ALA A 24 -25.62 -51.71 131.17
N SER A 25 -24.68 -51.99 130.27
CA SER A 25 -24.96 -52.14 128.84
C SER A 25 -25.85 -53.35 128.56
N LYS A 26 -25.67 -54.46 129.28
CA LYS A 26 -26.55 -55.63 129.19
C LYS A 26 -27.98 -55.31 129.62
N ASP A 27 -28.15 -54.57 130.71
CA ASP A 27 -29.48 -54.15 131.19
C ASP A 27 -30.13 -53.11 130.26
N LEU A 28 -29.36 -52.14 129.76
CA LEU A 28 -29.83 -51.16 128.76
C LEU A 28 -30.20 -51.81 127.42
N TYR A 29 -29.52 -52.90 127.05
CA TYR A 29 -29.82 -53.68 125.86
C TYR A 29 -31.11 -54.50 126.05
N ALA A 30 -31.30 -55.12 127.22
CA ALA A 30 -32.53 -55.83 127.57
C ALA A 30 -33.75 -54.92 127.64
N LEU A 31 -33.58 -53.67 128.10
CA LEU A 31 -34.62 -52.64 128.10
C LEU A 31 -34.87 -52.01 126.71
N GLY A 32 -34.10 -52.37 125.68
CA GLY A 32 -34.29 -51.91 124.30
C GLY A 32 -33.94 -50.44 124.02
N ILE A 33 -33.55 -49.67 125.06
CA ILE A 33 -33.26 -48.23 124.99
C ILE A 33 -32.11 -47.94 124.02
N HIS A 34 -31.10 -48.82 123.97
CA HIS A 34 -29.96 -48.66 123.06
C HIS A 34 -30.35 -48.78 121.58
N GLY A 35 -31.39 -49.56 121.26
CA GLY A 35 -31.93 -49.70 119.90
C GLY A 35 -32.72 -48.46 119.46
N TYR A 36 -33.55 -47.91 120.35
CA TYR A 36 -34.32 -46.68 120.11
C TYR A 36 -33.42 -45.45 119.93
N LEU A 37 -32.42 -45.27 120.80
CA LEU A 37 -31.43 -44.19 120.67
C LEU A 37 -30.62 -44.30 119.36
N LYS A 38 -30.24 -45.52 118.98
CA LYS A 38 -29.55 -45.77 117.70
C LYS A 38 -30.44 -45.44 116.50
N ALA A 39 -31.73 -45.81 116.54
CA ALA A 39 -32.68 -45.50 115.48
C ALA A 39 -32.98 -43.99 115.36
N LEU A 40 -33.14 -43.29 116.49
CA LEU A 40 -33.34 -41.83 116.49
C LEU A 40 -32.09 -41.09 115.96
N GLY A 41 -30.91 -41.55 116.36
CA GLY A 41 -29.63 -41.03 115.84
C GLY A 41 -29.45 -41.30 114.35
N MET A 42 -29.88 -42.45 113.83
CA MET A 42 -29.85 -42.75 112.39
C MET A 42 -30.75 -41.80 111.58
N ALA A 43 -31.96 -41.50 112.07
CA ALA A 43 -32.87 -40.58 111.40
C ALA A 43 -32.31 -39.14 111.35
N GLN A 44 -31.82 -38.62 112.49
CA GLN A 44 -31.23 -37.28 112.55
C GLN A 44 -29.93 -37.19 111.74
N THR A 45 -29.06 -38.19 111.80
CA THR A 45 -27.82 -38.20 110.98
C THR A 45 -28.11 -38.34 109.49
N ALA A 46 -29.17 -39.05 109.09
CA ALA A 46 -29.60 -39.11 107.70
C ALA A 46 -30.14 -37.76 107.21
N GLN A 47 -30.89 -37.04 108.04
CA GLN A 47 -31.40 -35.71 107.74
C GLN A 47 -30.25 -34.71 107.57
N VAL A 48 -29.32 -34.64 108.52
CA VAL A 48 -28.14 -33.75 108.41
C VAL A 48 -27.29 -34.10 107.18
N LYS A 49 -27.09 -35.39 106.88
CA LYS A 49 -26.38 -35.81 105.65
C LYS A 49 -27.14 -35.48 104.37
N ARG A 50 -28.47 -35.38 104.41
CA ARG A 50 -29.29 -34.96 103.27
C ARG A 50 -29.16 -33.46 103.08
N ASP A 51 -29.30 -32.68 104.15
CA ASP A 51 -29.19 -31.22 104.10
C ASP A 51 -27.78 -30.79 103.73
N ALA A 52 -26.74 -31.47 104.24
CA ALA A 52 -25.36 -31.27 103.82
C ALA A 52 -25.17 -31.57 102.32
N ARG A 53 -25.77 -32.66 101.81
CA ARG A 53 -25.71 -32.98 100.37
C ARG A 53 -26.47 -31.98 99.50
N ILE A 54 -27.59 -31.46 99.98
CA ILE A 54 -28.36 -30.42 99.29
C ILE A 54 -27.53 -29.14 99.26
N GLY A 55 -26.97 -28.70 100.39
CA GLY A 55 -26.10 -27.53 100.45
C GLY A 55 -24.84 -27.67 99.60
N GLU A 56 -24.19 -28.83 99.58
CA GLU A 56 -23.07 -29.10 98.67
C GLU A 56 -23.49 -29.05 97.19
N ALA A 57 -24.65 -29.59 96.83
CA ALA A 57 -25.15 -29.58 95.47
C ALA A 57 -25.54 -28.17 95.01
N GLU A 58 -26.19 -27.39 95.87
CA GLU A 58 -26.55 -25.99 95.62
C GLU A 58 -25.29 -25.12 95.49
N ALA A 59 -24.33 -25.25 96.41
CA ALA A 59 -23.06 -24.52 96.31
C ALA A 59 -22.26 -24.90 95.05
N LYS A 60 -22.25 -26.19 94.66
CA LYS A 60 -21.63 -26.65 93.41
C LYS A 60 -22.36 -26.06 92.20
N LYS A 61 -23.68 -26.12 92.17
CA LYS A 61 -24.51 -25.56 91.10
C LYS A 61 -24.26 -24.06 90.95
N ASP A 62 -24.24 -23.30 92.04
CA ASP A 62 -24.00 -21.86 92.00
C ASP A 62 -22.58 -21.53 91.54
N SER A 63 -21.58 -22.29 92.01
CA SER A 63 -20.21 -22.19 91.51
C SER A 63 -20.10 -22.48 90.02
N GLU A 64 -20.79 -23.51 89.53
CA GLU A 64 -20.80 -23.90 88.11
C GLU A 64 -21.53 -22.87 87.23
N ILE A 65 -22.64 -22.31 87.70
CA ILE A 65 -23.34 -21.23 87.00
C ILE A 65 -22.43 -20.01 86.88
N GLN A 66 -21.80 -19.58 87.98
CA GLN A 66 -20.87 -18.45 87.95
C GLN A 66 -19.66 -18.72 87.05
N LYS A 67 -19.09 -19.91 87.10
CA LYS A 67 -18.00 -20.32 86.20
C LYS A 67 -18.42 -20.28 84.74
N SER A 68 -19.63 -20.76 84.42
CA SER A 68 -20.16 -20.78 83.05
C SER A 68 -20.41 -19.37 82.53
N LEU A 69 -20.99 -18.48 83.35
CA LEU A 69 -21.19 -17.07 83.00
C LEU A 69 -19.85 -16.32 82.83
N ALA A 70 -18.88 -16.57 83.71
CA ALA A 70 -17.54 -16.01 83.57
C ALA A 70 -16.83 -16.53 82.29
N ALA A 71 -17.02 -17.81 81.95
CA ALA A 71 -16.49 -18.38 80.72
C ALA A 71 -17.18 -17.80 79.47
N GLU A 72 -18.50 -17.64 79.48
CA GLU A 72 -19.28 -17.06 78.39
C GLU A 72 -18.86 -15.62 78.12
N THR A 73 -18.75 -14.80 79.16
CA THR A 73 -18.33 -13.40 79.05
C THR A 73 -16.89 -13.28 78.54
N LEU A 74 -15.97 -14.12 79.02
CA LEU A 74 -14.60 -14.19 78.53
C LEU A 74 -14.57 -14.58 77.04
N LEU A 75 -15.32 -15.61 76.64
CA LEU A 75 -15.39 -16.05 75.25
C LEU A 75 -15.97 -14.95 74.37
N ALA A 76 -17.06 -14.29 74.80
CA ALA A 76 -17.65 -13.17 74.08
C ALA A 76 -16.62 -12.05 73.86
N ALA A 77 -15.86 -11.67 74.88
CA ALA A 77 -14.79 -10.69 74.75
C ALA A 77 -13.68 -11.14 73.78
N GLN A 78 -13.27 -12.42 73.84
CA GLN A 78 -12.31 -12.99 72.89
C GLN A 78 -12.83 -12.98 71.45
N TYR A 79 -14.10 -13.33 71.23
CA TYR A 79 -14.71 -13.29 69.91
C TYR A 79 -14.79 -11.87 69.38
N ILE A 80 -15.18 -10.90 70.20
CA ILE A 80 -15.16 -9.49 69.82
C ILE A 80 -13.75 -9.08 69.40
N ASN A 81 -12.72 -9.36 70.21
CA ASN A 81 -11.34 -9.06 69.87
C ASN A 81 -10.90 -9.73 68.56
N LYS A 82 -11.23 -11.01 68.36
CA LYS A 82 -10.92 -11.74 67.11
C LYS A 82 -11.64 -11.13 65.91
N THR A 83 -12.91 -10.73 66.06
CA THR A 83 -13.66 -10.10 64.98
C THR A 83 -13.08 -8.73 64.62
N LEU A 84 -12.63 -7.95 65.61
CA LEU A 84 -11.96 -6.67 65.37
C LEU A 84 -10.63 -6.87 64.66
N VAL A 85 -9.81 -7.83 65.10
CA VAL A 85 -8.55 -8.16 64.42
C VAL A 85 -8.80 -8.66 63.00
N ALA A 86 -9.81 -9.51 62.78
CA ALA A 86 -10.16 -10.00 61.46
C ALA A 86 -10.66 -8.88 60.53
N LYS A 87 -11.47 -7.94 61.06
CA LYS A 87 -11.90 -6.74 60.32
C LYS A 87 -10.69 -5.88 59.94
N ALA A 88 -9.82 -5.56 60.90
CA ALA A 88 -8.62 -4.76 60.65
C ALA A 88 -7.70 -5.43 59.61
N LYS A 89 -7.53 -6.76 59.66
CA LYS A 89 -6.78 -7.52 58.65
C LYS A 89 -7.43 -7.43 57.27
N ARG A 90 -8.75 -7.64 57.18
CA ARG A 90 -9.48 -7.53 55.90
C ARG A 90 -9.32 -6.14 55.30
N ASP A 91 -9.50 -5.10 56.12
CA ASP A 91 -9.44 -3.72 55.64
C ASP A 91 -8.00 -3.34 55.23
N PHE A 92 -6.99 -3.82 55.97
CA PHE A 92 -5.58 -3.71 55.57
C PHE A 92 -5.28 -4.41 54.25
N GLU A 93 -5.74 -5.66 54.08
CA GLU A 93 -5.55 -6.43 52.84
C GLU A 93 -6.26 -5.77 51.65
N LEU A 94 -7.46 -5.22 51.85
CA LEU A 94 -8.18 -4.47 50.83
C LEU A 94 -7.44 -3.20 50.41
N GLN A 95 -6.93 -2.42 51.37
CA GLN A 95 -6.12 -1.23 51.07
C GLN A 95 -4.83 -1.61 50.35
N LYS A 96 -4.12 -2.64 50.83
CA LYS A 96 -2.92 -3.15 50.17
C LYS A 96 -3.20 -3.58 48.73
N ALA A 97 -4.27 -4.35 48.50
CA ALA A 97 -4.65 -4.78 47.16
C ALA A 97 -5.01 -3.61 46.24
N ALA A 98 -5.69 -2.57 46.76
CA ALA A 98 -6.00 -1.36 46.01
C ALA A 98 -4.72 -0.62 45.60
N TYR A 99 -3.78 -0.41 46.52
CA TYR A 99 -2.49 0.22 46.20
C TYR A 99 -1.66 -0.63 45.25
N ASP A 100 -1.60 -1.95 45.43
CA ASP A 100 -0.89 -2.86 44.53
C ASP A 100 -1.50 -2.82 43.11
N GLN A 101 -2.83 -2.70 43.00
CA GLN A 101 -3.51 -2.54 41.72
C GLN A 101 -3.16 -1.19 41.06
N GLU A 102 -3.15 -0.11 41.82
CA GLU A 102 -2.76 1.21 41.33
C GLU A 102 -1.29 1.25 40.90
N VAL A 103 -0.37 0.68 41.68
CA VAL A 103 1.05 0.60 41.32
C VAL A 103 1.21 -0.20 40.03
N LYS A 104 0.56 -1.37 39.92
CA LYS A 104 0.65 -2.20 38.72
C LYS A 104 0.03 -1.55 37.49
N SER A 105 -1.08 -0.81 37.64
CA SER A 105 -1.67 -0.09 36.51
C SER A 105 -0.74 1.03 36.04
N ARG A 106 -0.14 1.78 36.98
CA ARG A 106 0.86 2.82 36.67
C ARG A 106 2.13 2.24 36.05
N GLU A 107 2.61 1.09 36.54
CA GLU A 107 3.75 0.38 35.96
C GLU A 107 3.43 -0.09 34.53
N ALA A 108 2.25 -0.67 34.30
CA ALA A 108 1.81 -1.09 32.96
C ALA A 108 1.68 0.11 32.01
N GLU A 109 1.08 1.22 32.46
CA GLU A 109 1.02 2.49 31.71
C GLU A 109 2.41 3.02 31.37
N ALA A 110 3.34 3.01 32.33
CA ALA A 110 4.71 3.45 32.14
C ALA A 110 5.46 2.58 31.12
N ASN A 111 5.30 1.26 31.20
CA ASN A 111 5.91 0.32 30.26
C ASN A 111 5.36 0.52 28.85
N LEU A 112 4.03 0.65 28.68
CA LEU A 112 3.41 0.93 27.39
C LEU A 112 3.85 2.29 26.83
N ALA A 113 3.96 3.31 27.67
CA ALA A 113 4.45 4.62 27.26
C ALA A 113 5.91 4.56 26.79
N TYR A 114 6.76 3.81 27.50
CA TYR A 114 8.15 3.56 27.12
C TYR A 114 8.25 2.83 25.77
N GLU A 115 7.50 1.74 25.59
CA GLU A 115 7.46 0.99 24.35
C GLU A 115 6.98 1.86 23.18
N LEU A 116 5.90 2.62 23.37
CA LEU A 116 5.36 3.54 22.38
C LEU A 116 6.39 4.61 21.99
N GLN A 117 7.11 5.16 22.97
CA GLN A 117 8.18 6.13 22.70
C GLN A 117 9.35 5.49 21.94
N SER A 118 9.71 4.25 22.26
CA SER A 118 10.72 3.48 21.52
C SER A 118 10.29 3.23 20.07
N CYS A 119 9.00 2.97 19.82
CA CYS A 119 8.46 2.80 18.48
C CYS A 119 8.43 4.12 17.70
N LYS A 120 8.01 5.22 18.32
CA LYS A 120 8.04 6.56 17.70
C LYS A 120 9.44 6.97 17.30
N THR A 121 10.42 6.77 18.19
CA THR A 121 11.83 7.08 17.89
C THR A 121 12.36 6.19 16.77
N LYS A 122 12.05 4.89 16.75
CA LYS A 122 12.39 3.99 15.64
C LYS A 122 11.75 4.43 14.32
N GLN A 123 10.48 4.84 14.31
CA GLN A 123 9.80 5.35 13.12
C GLN A 123 10.50 6.60 12.58
N LYS A 124 10.80 7.58 13.44
CA LYS A 124 11.56 8.79 13.05
C LYS A 124 12.92 8.45 12.45
N ILE A 125 13.67 7.52 13.06
CA ILE A 125 14.95 7.05 12.52
C ILE A 125 14.76 6.39 11.14
N GLN A 126 13.67 5.64 10.93
CA GLN A 126 13.38 5.03 9.63
C GLN A 126 12.99 6.06 8.57
N GLU A 127 12.21 7.08 8.94
CA GLU A 127 11.85 8.21 8.08
C GLU A 127 13.11 8.96 7.63
N GLU A 128 13.98 9.35 8.58
CA GLU A 128 15.26 9.99 8.27
C GLU A 128 16.16 9.11 7.38
N LYS A 129 16.22 7.80 7.66
CA LYS A 129 16.95 6.84 6.80
C LYS A 129 16.36 6.77 5.39
N MET A 130 15.04 6.86 5.24
CA MET A 130 14.39 6.85 3.94
C MET A 130 14.65 8.16 3.19
N GLU A 131 14.66 9.29 3.88
CA GLU A 131 15.05 10.58 3.31
C GLU A 131 16.47 10.55 2.77
N ILE A 132 17.43 10.02 3.54
CA ILE A 132 18.81 9.81 3.07
C ILE A 132 18.82 8.96 1.80
N LYS A 133 18.07 7.84 1.74
CA LYS A 133 17.96 7.01 0.55
C LYS A 133 17.34 7.73 -0.65
N ILE A 134 16.35 8.60 -0.42
CA ILE A 134 15.74 9.41 -1.49
C ILE A 134 16.77 10.40 -2.03
N VAL A 135 17.52 11.07 -1.16
CA VAL A 135 18.60 11.98 -1.56
C VAL A 135 19.68 11.24 -2.35
N GLU A 136 20.12 10.07 -1.88
CA GLU A 136 21.07 9.21 -2.60
C GLU A 136 20.54 8.79 -3.98
N LYS A 137 19.28 8.36 -4.08
CA LYS A 137 18.67 8.00 -5.37
C LYS A 137 18.54 9.20 -6.30
N LYS A 138 18.11 10.36 -5.79
CA LYS A 138 18.05 11.59 -6.58
C LYS A 138 19.44 11.97 -7.11
N ALA A 139 20.48 11.88 -6.28
CA ALA A 139 21.85 12.10 -6.70
C ALA A 139 22.28 11.11 -7.80
N LYS A 140 21.94 9.82 -7.67
CA LYS A 140 22.21 8.81 -8.72
C LYS A 140 21.50 9.10 -10.03
N ILE A 141 20.21 9.45 -9.98
CA ILE A 141 19.43 9.83 -11.17
C ILE A 141 20.06 11.04 -11.87
N LEU A 142 20.52 12.04 -11.11
CA LEU A 142 21.19 13.22 -11.68
C LEU A 142 22.49 12.84 -12.39
N VAL A 143 23.30 11.95 -11.79
CA VAL A 143 24.53 11.44 -12.42
C VAL A 143 24.20 10.64 -13.68
N GLU A 144 23.23 9.72 -13.62
CA GLU A 144 22.78 8.92 -14.77
C GLU A 144 22.23 9.81 -15.89
N GLN A 145 21.43 10.83 -15.57
CA GLN A 145 20.96 11.82 -16.55
C GLN A 145 22.13 12.57 -17.20
N GLN A 146 23.13 12.95 -16.41
CA GLN A 146 24.32 13.62 -16.94
C GLN A 146 25.16 12.69 -17.82
N GLU A 147 25.24 11.40 -17.49
CA GLU A 147 25.87 10.38 -18.33
C GLU A 147 25.12 10.15 -19.64
N ILE A 148 23.78 10.06 -19.60
CA ILE A 148 22.94 9.96 -20.80
C ILE A 148 23.15 11.18 -21.69
N LEU A 149 23.10 12.40 -21.14
CA LEU A 149 23.35 13.62 -21.92
C LEU A 149 24.76 13.65 -22.54
N ARG A 150 25.78 13.15 -21.84
CA ARG A 150 27.14 13.02 -22.39
C ARG A 150 27.16 11.99 -23.54
N GLN A 151 26.48 10.86 -23.37
CA GLN A 151 26.38 9.80 -24.39
C GLN A 151 25.59 10.27 -25.62
N GLU A 152 24.46 10.93 -25.43
CA GLU A 152 23.65 11.53 -26.51
C GLU A 152 24.48 12.52 -27.31
N LYS A 153 25.19 13.44 -26.66
CA LYS A 153 26.11 14.36 -27.36
C LYS A 153 27.19 13.62 -28.15
N HIS A 154 27.73 12.54 -27.62
CA HIS A 154 28.69 11.69 -28.34
C HIS A 154 28.06 11.02 -29.56
N LEU A 155 26.86 10.45 -29.43
CA LEU A 155 26.13 9.80 -30.52
C LEU A 155 25.68 10.81 -31.58
N ASP A 156 25.26 12.00 -31.17
CA ASP A 156 24.89 13.08 -32.08
C ASP A 156 26.06 13.47 -32.98
N VAL A 157 27.27 13.62 -32.42
CA VAL A 157 28.48 13.90 -33.19
C VAL A 157 28.89 12.70 -34.06
N THR A 158 28.82 11.47 -33.52
CA THR A 158 29.36 10.28 -34.18
C THR A 158 28.45 9.75 -35.29
N GLU A 159 27.13 9.76 -35.09
CA GLU A 159 26.17 9.11 -36.00
C GLU A 159 25.31 10.14 -36.74
N LYS A 160 24.74 11.13 -36.03
CA LYS A 160 23.82 12.07 -36.66
C LYS A 160 24.53 13.04 -37.61
N GLN A 161 25.68 13.59 -37.23
CA GLN A 161 26.41 14.51 -38.12
C GLN A 161 26.85 13.89 -39.45
N PRO A 162 27.45 12.69 -39.51
CA PRO A 162 27.77 12.07 -40.80
C PRO A 162 26.50 11.63 -41.54
N ALA A 163 25.44 11.19 -40.84
CA ALA A 163 24.17 10.85 -41.48
C ALA A 163 23.48 12.08 -42.10
N GLU A 164 23.50 13.23 -41.42
CA GLU A 164 23.00 14.51 -41.94
C GLU A 164 23.86 15.02 -43.09
N ALA A 165 25.19 14.93 -42.98
CA ALA A 165 26.09 15.25 -44.08
C ALA A 165 25.85 14.35 -45.30
N ALA A 166 25.60 13.06 -45.10
CA ALA A 166 25.26 12.13 -46.17
C ALA A 166 23.90 12.46 -46.81
N LYS A 167 22.87 12.72 -46.01
CA LYS A 167 21.54 13.13 -46.49
C LYS A 167 21.60 14.44 -47.28
N TYR A 168 22.36 15.42 -46.79
CA TYR A 168 22.54 16.70 -47.49
C TYR A 168 23.22 16.51 -48.84
N LYS A 169 24.30 15.72 -48.89
CA LYS A 169 24.98 15.38 -50.16
C LYS A 169 24.02 14.70 -51.13
N LEU A 170 23.28 13.68 -50.68
CA LEU A 170 22.37 12.92 -51.53
C LEU A 170 21.19 13.78 -52.04
N GLY A 171 20.63 14.64 -51.19
CA GLY A 171 19.63 15.62 -51.59
C GLY A 171 20.16 16.68 -52.55
N PHE A 172 21.42 17.09 -52.42
CA PHE A 172 22.08 18.00 -53.36
C PHE A 172 22.26 17.36 -54.73
N PHE A 173 22.79 16.14 -54.80
CA PHE A 173 22.93 15.40 -56.06
C PHE A 173 21.57 15.15 -56.72
N ALA A 174 20.56 14.70 -55.96
CA ALA A 174 19.23 14.48 -56.51
C ALA A 174 18.58 15.78 -57.04
N LYS A 175 18.80 16.93 -56.39
CA LYS A 175 18.35 18.23 -56.91
C LYS A 175 19.10 18.63 -58.17
N ALA A 176 20.42 18.45 -58.20
CA ALA A 176 21.23 18.72 -59.37
C ALA A 176 20.81 17.85 -60.57
N ASP A 177 20.56 16.56 -60.36
CA ASP A 177 20.07 15.64 -61.39
C ASP A 177 18.67 16.03 -61.87
N ALA A 178 17.78 16.42 -60.96
CA ALA A 178 16.44 16.89 -61.31
C ALA A 178 16.49 18.22 -62.10
N GLU A 179 17.41 19.12 -61.78
CA GLU A 179 17.63 20.36 -62.54
C GLU A 179 18.25 20.08 -63.91
N ALA A 180 19.22 19.17 -63.99
CA ALA A 180 19.80 18.72 -65.24
C ALA A 180 18.74 18.08 -66.15
N ALA A 181 17.91 17.18 -65.61
CA ALA A 181 16.78 16.58 -66.34
C ALA A 181 15.79 17.66 -66.82
N LYS A 182 15.45 18.65 -65.97
CA LYS A 182 14.61 19.78 -66.38
C LYS A 182 15.22 20.61 -67.50
N MET A 183 16.54 20.80 -67.53
CA MET A 183 17.22 21.50 -68.63
C MET A 183 17.19 20.68 -69.93
N ILE A 184 17.36 19.36 -69.86
CA ILE A 184 17.26 18.47 -71.02
C ILE A 184 15.84 18.49 -71.59
N PHE A 185 14.82 18.30 -70.74
CA PHE A 185 13.42 18.39 -71.19
C PHE A 185 13.07 19.75 -71.77
N LYS A 186 13.60 20.84 -71.20
CA LYS A 186 13.48 22.16 -71.82
C LYS A 186 14.14 22.16 -73.19
N ALA A 187 15.40 21.72 -73.31
CA ALA A 187 16.14 21.71 -74.57
C ALA A 187 15.47 20.85 -75.66
N GLU A 188 14.88 19.70 -75.31
CA GLU A 188 14.08 18.87 -76.20
C GLU A 188 12.82 19.59 -76.66
N ALA A 189 12.08 20.21 -75.73
CA ALA A 189 10.93 21.02 -76.09
C ALA A 189 11.32 22.16 -77.06
N TRP A 190 12.44 22.86 -76.83
CA TRP A 190 12.94 23.91 -77.74
C TRP A 190 13.27 23.37 -79.15
N LYS A 191 13.75 22.11 -79.27
CA LYS A 191 14.00 21.48 -80.57
C LYS A 191 12.69 21.19 -81.32
N GLU A 192 11.71 20.60 -80.64
CA GLU A 192 10.39 20.33 -81.24
C GLU A 192 9.65 21.63 -81.63
N PHE A 193 9.78 22.69 -80.83
CA PHE A 193 9.30 24.02 -81.21
C PHE A 193 10.04 24.60 -82.43
N GLY A 194 11.31 24.24 -82.65
CA GLY A 194 12.09 24.64 -83.83
C GLY A 194 11.55 24.03 -85.13
N ASP A 195 11.21 22.74 -85.10
CA ASP A 195 10.66 22.04 -86.27
C ASP A 195 9.23 22.52 -86.60
N ALA A 196 8.42 22.79 -85.56
CA ALA A 196 7.09 23.39 -85.74
C ALA A 196 7.14 24.87 -86.20
N ALA A 197 8.17 25.62 -85.81
CA ALA A 197 8.38 27.00 -86.27
C ALA A 197 8.63 27.08 -87.78
N ILE A 198 9.39 26.14 -88.36
CA ILE A 198 9.65 26.08 -89.82
C ILE A 198 8.34 25.84 -90.60
N LEU A 199 7.47 24.95 -90.12
CA LEU A 199 6.17 24.67 -90.73
C LEU A 199 5.26 25.92 -90.73
N SER A 200 5.25 26.69 -89.63
CA SER A 200 4.50 27.95 -89.52
C SER A 200 5.07 29.07 -90.40
N MET A 201 6.39 29.04 -90.66
CA MET A 201 7.05 29.96 -91.58
C MET A 201 6.63 29.66 -93.03
N TYR A 202 6.59 28.37 -93.43
CA TYR A 202 6.14 27.92 -94.74
C TYR A 202 4.65 28.22 -95.01
N LEU A 203 3.77 28.02 -94.03
CA LEU A 203 2.34 28.35 -94.15
C LEU A 203 2.07 29.86 -94.30
N ASN A 204 2.94 30.71 -93.76
CA ASN A 204 2.84 32.17 -93.90
C ASN A 204 3.50 32.72 -95.19
N THR A 205 4.46 32.02 -95.78
CA THR A 205 5.13 32.45 -97.01
C THR A 205 4.46 31.95 -98.30
N LEU A 206 3.72 30.84 -98.25
CA LEU A 206 2.93 30.30 -99.37
C LEU A 206 1.95 31.31 -100.00
N PRO A 207 1.15 32.06 -99.22
CA PRO A 207 0.22 33.07 -99.78
C PRO A 207 0.95 34.26 -100.43
N LYS A 208 2.17 34.58 -99.95
CA LYS A 208 2.96 35.71 -100.49
C LYS A 208 3.52 35.38 -101.88
N MET A 209 3.87 34.13 -102.15
CA MET A 209 4.27 33.67 -103.48
C MET A 209 3.07 33.60 -104.43
N LEU A 210 1.89 33.17 -103.94
CA LEU A 210 0.66 33.11 -104.73
C LEU A 210 0.20 34.51 -105.21
N ASN A 211 0.33 35.53 -104.36
CA ASN A 211 0.00 36.92 -104.71
C ASN A 211 0.99 37.55 -105.71
N GLY A 212 2.27 37.17 -105.65
CA GLY A 212 3.28 37.62 -106.64
C GLY A 212 2.97 37.13 -108.07
N VAL A 213 2.42 35.92 -108.21
CA VAL A 213 2.04 35.36 -109.51
C VAL A 213 0.67 35.88 -109.98
N SER A 214 -0.28 36.11 -109.07
CA SER A 214 -1.62 36.65 -109.39
C SER A 214 -1.58 38.11 -109.84
N THR A 215 -0.71 38.93 -109.26
CA THR A 215 -0.58 40.35 -109.64
C THR A 215 0.03 40.57 -111.02
N SER A 216 0.89 39.65 -111.49
CA SER A 216 1.42 39.69 -112.87
C SER A 216 0.39 39.33 -113.94
N LEU A 217 -0.71 38.65 -113.58
CA LEU A 217 -1.78 38.28 -114.53
C LEU A 217 -2.94 39.31 -114.59
N SER A 218 -3.20 40.06 -113.50
CA SER A 218 -4.30 41.04 -113.46
C SER A 218 -3.98 42.38 -114.14
N ASN A 219 -2.71 42.66 -114.45
CA ASN A 219 -2.27 43.98 -114.95
C ASN A 219 -1.94 44.05 -116.46
N THR A 220 -2.12 42.98 -117.24
CA THR A 220 -1.92 43.04 -118.71
C THR A 220 -3.23 43.33 -119.44
N LYS A 221 -3.44 44.61 -119.77
CA LYS A 221 -4.68 45.14 -120.37
C LYS A 221 -4.78 45.00 -121.90
N SER A 222 -3.76 44.44 -122.59
CA SER A 222 -3.88 43.93 -123.97
C SER A 222 -2.55 43.30 -124.41
N ILE A 223 -2.61 42.10 -125.02
CA ILE A 223 -1.48 41.49 -125.74
C ILE A 223 -1.70 41.78 -127.23
N LYS A 224 -0.94 42.72 -127.81
CA LYS A 224 -0.90 42.94 -129.27
C LYS A 224 0.23 42.11 -129.87
N MET A 225 -0.13 41.07 -130.61
CA MET A 225 0.77 40.26 -131.41
C MET A 225 0.93 40.93 -132.79
N VAL A 226 2.14 41.33 -133.16
CA VAL A 226 2.46 41.85 -134.50
C VAL A 226 3.28 40.79 -135.21
N SER A 227 2.72 40.19 -136.27
CA SER A 227 3.43 39.26 -137.15
C SER A 227 3.09 39.57 -138.60
N SER A 228 4.13 39.89 -139.37
CA SER A 228 4.16 40.02 -140.82
C SER A 228 4.22 38.62 -141.44
N GLY A 229 3.33 38.33 -142.39
CA GLY A 229 3.55 37.35 -143.46
C GLY A 229 3.47 35.85 -143.12
N ASP A 230 2.30 35.30 -143.48
CA ASP A 230 2.03 33.92 -143.93
C ASP A 230 1.90 32.75 -142.92
N SER A 231 0.74 32.76 -142.24
CA SER A 231 -0.10 31.61 -141.81
C SER A 231 0.32 30.73 -140.60
N PRO A 232 -0.63 30.23 -139.76
CA PRO A 232 -1.78 30.88 -139.11
C PRO A 232 -1.60 30.99 -137.57
N VAL A 233 -2.12 32.09 -137.01
CA VAL A 233 -1.95 32.60 -135.64
C VAL A 233 -2.96 31.99 -134.66
N GLY A 234 -2.56 31.70 -133.40
CA GLY A 234 -3.49 31.39 -132.31
C GLY A 234 -2.82 30.99 -130.99
N ALA A 235 -3.50 31.22 -129.87
CA ALA A 235 -3.09 31.14 -128.45
C ALA A 235 -2.39 29.84 -127.96
N GLN A 236 -2.19 28.87 -128.86
CA GLN A 236 -1.64 27.54 -128.57
C GLN A 236 -0.11 27.55 -128.33
N LYS A 237 0.62 28.53 -128.88
CA LYS A 237 2.05 28.73 -128.53
C LYS A 237 2.24 29.38 -127.16
N LEU A 238 1.41 30.35 -126.77
CA LEU A 238 1.46 30.95 -125.43
C LEU A 238 1.16 29.91 -124.33
N THR A 239 0.19 29.03 -124.55
CA THR A 239 -0.11 27.96 -123.59
C THR A 239 0.99 26.90 -123.53
N GLN A 240 1.62 26.53 -124.66
CA GLN A 240 2.77 25.61 -124.64
C GLN A 240 4.02 26.22 -124.00
N GLU A 241 4.27 27.52 -124.18
CA GLU A 241 5.43 28.20 -123.60
C GLU A 241 5.26 28.40 -122.09
N VAL A 242 4.03 28.62 -121.60
CA VAL A 242 3.71 28.64 -120.16
C VAL A 242 3.79 27.25 -119.53
N ILE A 243 3.38 26.19 -120.22
CA ILE A 243 3.52 24.81 -119.75
C ILE A 243 5.02 24.43 -119.64
N ASN A 244 5.85 24.82 -120.60
CA ASN A 244 7.29 24.56 -120.54
C ASN A 244 7.99 25.38 -119.44
N ILE A 245 7.59 26.63 -119.18
CA ILE A 245 8.11 27.41 -118.05
C ILE A 245 7.71 26.76 -116.72
N THR A 246 6.49 26.26 -116.60
CA THR A 246 5.99 25.59 -115.38
C THR A 246 6.73 24.28 -115.09
N CYS A 247 7.13 23.54 -116.12
CA CYS A 247 7.95 22.34 -115.98
C CYS A 247 9.43 22.62 -115.65
N CYS A 248 9.95 23.83 -115.90
CA CYS A 248 11.34 24.20 -115.58
C CYS A 248 11.53 24.81 -114.19
N VAL A 249 10.47 25.25 -113.50
CA VAL A 249 10.57 25.81 -112.14
C VAL A 249 11.17 24.82 -111.13
N PRO A 250 10.83 23.52 -111.14
CA PRO A 250 11.43 22.55 -110.22
C PRO A 250 12.93 22.36 -110.46
N ASP A 251 13.36 22.32 -111.73
CA ASP A 251 14.77 22.09 -112.10
C ASP A 251 15.66 23.31 -111.86
N MET A 252 15.12 24.53 -112.00
CA MET A 252 15.86 25.77 -111.71
C MET A 252 16.07 25.97 -110.20
N VAL A 253 15.09 25.61 -109.37
CA VAL A 253 15.23 25.65 -107.90
C VAL A 253 16.24 24.59 -107.43
N LYS A 254 16.21 23.39 -108.01
CA LYS A 254 17.17 22.33 -107.70
C LYS A 254 18.62 22.74 -107.96
N ASN A 255 18.89 23.43 -109.07
CA ASN A 255 20.24 23.89 -109.42
C ASN A 255 20.70 25.13 -108.63
N MET A 256 19.77 25.91 -108.05
CA MET A 256 20.11 27.15 -107.34
C MET A 256 20.09 27.01 -105.80
N THR A 257 19.37 26.03 -105.24
CA THR A 257 19.29 25.83 -103.77
C THR A 257 19.72 24.45 -103.29
N GLY A 258 19.98 23.49 -104.18
CA GLY A 258 20.50 22.16 -103.82
C GLY A 258 19.51 21.26 -103.05
N VAL A 259 18.23 21.64 -102.95
CA VAL A 259 17.21 20.87 -102.22
C VAL A 259 16.27 20.15 -103.20
N ASP A 260 16.30 18.82 -103.16
CA ASP A 260 15.42 17.92 -103.92
C ASP A 260 14.09 17.68 -103.18
N ILE A 261 13.04 18.41 -103.55
CA ILE A 261 11.72 18.35 -102.90
C ILE A 261 11.01 16.99 -103.14
N LEU A 262 11.39 16.23 -104.17
CA LEU A 262 10.84 14.89 -104.43
C LEU A 262 11.32 13.82 -103.44
N LYS A 263 12.44 14.03 -102.73
CA LYS A 263 12.92 13.10 -101.69
C LYS A 263 12.34 13.38 -100.31
N THR A 264 11.89 14.61 -100.05
CA THR A 264 11.31 14.97 -98.74
C THR A 264 9.82 14.61 -98.61
N LEU A 265 9.18 14.11 -99.68
CA LEU A 265 7.78 13.67 -99.66
C LEU A 265 7.63 12.14 -99.62
N SER A 266 8.73 11.37 -99.62
CA SER A 266 8.71 9.91 -99.46
C SER A 266 9.13 9.42 -98.07
N VAL A 267 9.28 10.32 -97.10
CA VAL A 267 9.61 10.01 -95.69
C VAL A 267 8.60 10.70 -94.74
N ALA A 268 7.36 10.85 -95.19
CA ALA A 268 6.23 11.16 -94.32
C ALA A 268 5.28 9.96 -94.30
#